data_AF-A0A8T9Q6U8-F1
#
_entry.id   AF-A0A8T9Q6U8-F1
#
_cell.length_a   1.000
_cell.length_b   1.000
_cell.length_c   1.000
_cell.angle_alpha   90.00
_cell.angle_beta   90.00
_cell.angle_gamma   90.00
#
_symmetry.space_group_name_H-M   'P 1'
#
loop_
_entity.id
_entity.type
_entity.pdbx_description
1 polymer ?
#
loop_
_entity_poly.entity_id
_entity_poly.type
_entity_poly.pdbx_seq_one_letter_code
_entity_poly.pdbx_strand_id
1 'polypeptide(L)'
;MRYALSQPAAARTVVFRVSGTIHLTSPLSIEQSNTTIAGQTAPGAGICLADYPVSLKASNVIVRFVRFRMGDKNQNQGMVPGGGGDDAFGGAFARSTSLSTIAR
;
A
#
# COMPACT_ATOMS: atom_id res chain seq x y z
N MET A 1 -0.10 9.34 -5.44
CA MET A 1 0.81 8.30 -4.91
C MET A 1 1.73 7.73 -5.99
N ARG A 2 1.22 7.17 -7.10
CA ARG A 2 2.05 6.62 -8.20
C ARG A 2 3.13 7.57 -8.68
N TYR A 3 2.80 8.84 -8.90
CA TYR A 3 3.75 9.86 -9.28
C TYR A 3 4.93 10.01 -8.29
N ALA A 4 4.67 9.94 -6.99
CA ALA A 4 5.73 10.06 -5.97
C ALA A 4 6.67 8.84 -5.97
N LEU A 5 6.17 7.67 -6.36
CA LEU A 5 6.98 6.45 -6.48
C LEU A 5 7.77 6.38 -7.80
N SER A 6 7.32 7.07 -8.85
CA SER A 6 8.00 7.08 -10.15
C SER A 6 9.19 8.06 -10.22
N GLN A 7 9.34 8.97 -9.24
CA GLN A 7 10.43 9.94 -9.27
C GLN A 7 11.78 9.31 -8.90
N PRO A 8 12.86 9.64 -9.64
CA PRO A 8 14.21 9.20 -9.32
C PRO A 8 14.65 9.86 -8.00
N ALA A 9 15.00 9.04 -7.02
CA ALA A 9 15.50 9.48 -5.72
C ALA A 9 16.31 8.36 -5.06
N ALA A 10 17.38 8.72 -4.35
CA ALA A 10 18.21 7.79 -3.59
C ALA A 10 17.50 7.25 -2.33
N ALA A 11 16.68 8.09 -1.70
CA ALA A 11 15.75 7.75 -0.63
C ALA A 11 14.52 8.66 -0.74
N ARG A 12 13.34 8.15 -0.40
CA ARG A 12 12.09 8.93 -0.52
C ARG A 12 11.16 8.70 0.67
N THR A 13 10.51 9.79 1.09
CA THR A 13 9.43 9.74 2.08
C THR A 13 8.15 10.25 1.45
N VAL A 14 7.15 9.39 1.36
CA VAL A 14 5.80 9.73 0.88
C VAL A 14 4.96 10.16 2.08
N VAL A 15 4.54 11.43 2.06
CA VAL A 15 3.66 12.03 3.06
C VAL A 15 2.28 12.29 2.46
N PHE A 16 1.25 12.29 3.30
CA PHE A 16 -0.14 12.49 2.90
C PHE A 16 -0.66 13.80 3.47
N ARG A 17 -1.03 14.75 2.59
CA ARG A 17 -1.66 16.02 3.00
C ARG A 17 -3.16 15.86 3.26
N VAL A 18 -3.76 14.79 2.79
CA VAL A 18 -5.21 14.55 2.84
C VAL A 18 -5.51 13.22 3.53
N SER A 19 -6.69 13.16 4.15
CA SER A 19 -7.25 11.96 4.77
C SER A 19 -8.22 11.28 3.82
N GLY A 20 -8.46 9.98 4.01
CA GLY A 20 -9.53 9.26 3.31
C GLY A 20 -9.04 8.02 2.60
N THR A 21 -9.82 7.59 1.59
CA THR A 21 -9.56 6.36 0.84
C THR A 21 -9.06 6.69 -0.56
N ILE A 22 -7.89 6.19 -0.90
CA ILE A 22 -7.33 6.21 -2.25
C ILE A 22 -7.76 4.90 -2.93
N HIS A 23 -8.71 5.02 -3.85
CA HIS A 23 -9.15 3.96 -4.73
C HIS A 23 -8.11 3.72 -5.81
N LEU A 24 -7.47 2.56 -5.79
CA LEU A 24 -6.52 2.17 -6.83
C LEU A 24 -7.30 1.70 -8.07
N THR A 25 -6.77 1.98 -9.26
CA THR A 25 -7.33 1.50 -10.53
C THR A 25 -6.56 0.31 -11.10
N SER A 26 -5.44 -0.06 -10.48
CA SER A 26 -4.59 -1.19 -10.85
C SER A 26 -3.66 -1.56 -9.69
N PRO A 27 -3.03 -2.76 -9.69
CA PRO A 27 -2.07 -3.17 -8.66
C PRO A 27 -0.93 -2.16 -8.50
N LEU A 28 -0.54 -1.91 -7.26
CA LEU A 28 0.54 -0.96 -6.94
C LEU A 28 1.79 -1.72 -6.51
N SER A 29 2.80 -1.72 -7.38
CA SER A 29 4.12 -2.30 -7.10
C SER A 29 5.06 -1.20 -6.59
N ILE A 30 5.68 -1.43 -5.43
CA ILE A 30 6.75 -0.57 -4.89
C ILE A 30 8.08 -1.27 -5.16
N GLU A 31 8.80 -0.78 -6.17
CA GLU A 31 10.03 -1.40 -6.69
C GLU A 31 11.26 -0.60 -6.30
N GLN A 32 11.07 0.60 -5.74
CA GLN A 32 12.16 1.48 -5.35
C GLN A 32 12.54 1.25 -3.89
N SER A 33 13.82 0.88 -3.67
CA SER A 33 14.42 0.71 -2.35
C SER A 33 14.52 2.04 -1.58
N ASN A 34 14.72 1.96 -0.26
CA ASN A 34 14.82 3.10 0.66
C ASN A 34 13.59 4.03 0.62
N THR A 35 12.41 3.43 0.60
CA THR A 35 11.13 4.15 0.49
C THR A 35 10.38 4.07 1.81
N THR A 36 9.99 5.22 2.36
CA THR A 36 9.12 5.31 3.54
C THR A 36 7.77 5.87 3.15
N ILE A 37 6.70 5.12 3.42
CA ILE A 37 5.32 5.60 3.32
C ILE A 37 4.84 5.93 4.73
N ALA A 38 4.70 7.23 4.99
CA ALA A 38 4.40 7.77 6.31
C ALA A 38 2.89 8.05 6.45
N GLY A 39 2.08 7.01 6.63
CA GLY A 39 0.62 7.13 6.77
C GLY A 39 0.16 8.00 7.94
N GLN A 40 0.99 8.14 8.99
CA GLN A 40 0.71 9.00 10.14
C GLN A 40 0.65 10.49 9.81
N THR A 41 1.19 10.88 8.66
CA THR A 41 1.14 12.28 8.21
C THR A 41 -0.22 12.66 7.66
N ALA A 42 -1.08 11.68 7.34
CA ALA A 42 -2.44 11.95 6.91
C ALA A 42 -3.26 12.57 8.05
N PRO A 43 -3.95 13.71 7.83
CA PRO A 43 -4.83 14.29 8.83
C PRO A 43 -6.05 13.40 9.13
N GLY A 44 -6.83 13.73 10.15
CA GLY A 44 -8.12 13.09 10.43
C GLY A 44 -8.04 11.59 10.70
N ALA A 45 -8.89 10.81 10.03
CA ALA A 45 -8.98 9.34 10.21
C ALA A 45 -7.80 8.56 9.61
N GLY A 46 -6.81 9.23 9.02
CA GLY A 46 -5.68 8.60 8.33
C GLY A 46 -5.98 8.25 6.87
N ILE A 47 -5.12 7.41 6.28
CA ILE A 47 -5.18 7.05 4.86
C ILE A 47 -5.47 5.56 4.67
N CYS A 48 -6.33 5.25 3.70
CA CYS A 48 -6.66 3.88 3.28
C CYS A 48 -6.33 3.70 1.80
N LEU A 49 -5.64 2.62 1.43
CA LEU A 49 -5.50 2.17 0.04
C LEU A 49 -6.53 1.07 -0.20
N ALA A 50 -7.32 1.21 -1.27
CA ALA A 50 -8.43 0.32 -1.56
C ALA A 50 -8.39 -0.25 -2.98
N ASP A 51 -9.16 -1.33 -3.18
CA ASP A 51 -9.55 -1.96 -4.45
C ASP A 51 -8.51 -2.83 -5.17
N TYR A 52 -7.21 -2.55 -5.04
CA TYR A 52 -6.18 -3.39 -5.65
C TYR A 52 -5.05 -3.75 -4.67
N PRO A 53 -4.38 -4.89 -4.89
CA PRO A 53 -3.26 -5.31 -4.06
C PRO A 53 -2.08 -4.35 -4.18
N VAL A 54 -1.40 -4.16 -3.05
CA VAL A 54 -0.14 -3.43 -2.98
C VAL A 54 0.99 -4.42 -2.71
N SER A 55 1.98 -4.46 -3.59
CA SER A 55 3.10 -5.39 -3.50
C SER A 55 4.41 -4.64 -3.25
N LEU A 56 5.20 -5.13 -2.31
CA LEU A 56 6.57 -4.66 -2.09
C LEU A 56 7.55 -5.58 -2.82
N LYS A 57 8.30 -5.04 -3.79
CA LYS A 57 9.34 -5.76 -4.54
C LYS A 57 10.70 -5.07 -4.41
N ALA A 58 10.98 -4.49 -3.25
CA ALA A 58 12.15 -3.67 -3.01
C ALA A 58 12.74 -3.89 -1.61
N SER A 59 13.96 -3.42 -1.40
CA SER A 59 14.68 -3.55 -0.12
C SER A 59 14.60 -2.26 0.70
N ASN A 60 14.52 -2.39 2.02
CA ASN A 60 14.41 -1.25 2.94
C ASN A 60 13.19 -0.36 2.62
N VAL A 61 12.00 -0.97 2.60
CA VAL A 61 10.74 -0.26 2.43
C VAL A 61 9.99 -0.28 3.75
N ILE A 62 9.64 0.91 4.23
CA ILE A 62 8.90 1.10 5.46
C ILE A 62 7.50 1.59 5.07
N VAL A 63 6.47 0.82 5.43
CA VAL A 63 5.08 1.26 5.30
C VAL A 63 4.42 1.21 6.67
N ARG A 64 3.86 2.33 7.12
CA ARG A 64 3.33 2.47 8.47
C ARG A 64 2.08 3.34 8.50
N PHE A 65 1.18 3.03 9.44
CA PHE A 65 -0.06 3.81 9.67
C PHE A 65 -0.92 4.00 8.42
N VAL A 66 -0.90 3.02 7.51
CA VAL A 66 -1.73 2.95 6.31
C VAL A 66 -2.69 1.78 6.46
N ARG A 67 -3.96 1.99 6.14
CA ARG A 67 -4.95 0.91 6.06
C ARG A 67 -4.98 0.35 4.65
N PHE A 68 -5.02 -0.97 4.51
CA PHE A 68 -5.19 -1.64 3.23
C PHE A 68 -6.52 -2.36 3.24
N ARG A 69 -7.36 -2.11 2.24
CA ARG A 69 -8.63 -2.80 2.06
C ARG A 69 -8.68 -3.35 0.66
N MET A 70 -8.66 -4.67 0.52
CA MET A 70 -9.01 -5.24 -0.77
C MET A 70 -10.49 -4.93 -1.03
N GLY A 71 -10.76 -4.32 -2.17
CA GLY A 71 -12.13 -3.99 -2.57
C GLY A 71 -12.66 -5.09 -3.48
N ASP A 72 -13.85 -5.60 -3.16
CA ASP A 72 -14.61 -6.53 -4.00
C ASP A 72 -15.02 -5.88 -5.35
N LYS A 73 -14.90 -4.55 -5.46
CA LYS A 73 -15.36 -3.74 -6.61
C LYS A 73 -14.69 -4.11 -7.94
N ASN A 74 -13.44 -4.57 -7.91
CA ASN A 74 -12.68 -4.95 -9.11
C ASN A 74 -12.36 -6.46 -9.15
N GLN A 75 -12.96 -7.25 -8.25
CA GLN A 75 -12.94 -8.70 -8.32
C GLN A 75 -13.90 -9.11 -9.45
N ASN A 76 -13.41 -9.01 -10.68
CA ASN A 76 -14.17 -9.19 -11.92
C ASN A 76 -14.68 -10.64 -12.14
N GLN A 77 -14.63 -11.49 -11.11
CA GLN A 77 -15.04 -12.90 -11.16
C GLN A 77 -16.11 -13.27 -10.13
N GLY A 78 -16.60 -12.34 -9.30
CA GLY A 78 -17.51 -12.68 -8.20
C GLY A 78 -16.86 -13.62 -7.17
N MET A 79 -17.65 -14.15 -6.23
CA MET A 79 -17.18 -15.16 -5.27
C MET A 79 -16.90 -16.48 -6.00
N VAL A 80 -15.69 -16.64 -6.53
CA VAL A 80 -15.19 -17.93 -7.03
C VAL A 80 -14.61 -18.71 -5.84
N PRO A 81 -15.01 -19.96 -5.58
CA PRO A 81 -14.33 -20.81 -4.62
C PRO A 81 -12.83 -20.92 -4.97
N GLY A 82 -11.96 -20.39 -4.11
CA GLY A 82 -10.52 -20.27 -4.36
C GLY A 82 -10.05 -18.94 -4.98
N GLY A 83 -10.96 -18.02 -5.32
CA GLY A 83 -10.69 -16.71 -5.93
C GLY A 83 -10.55 -15.54 -4.95
N GLY A 84 -10.23 -15.81 -3.68
CA GLY A 84 -10.03 -14.82 -2.62
C GLY A 84 -8.65 -14.86 -1.97
N GLY A 85 -7.66 -15.40 -2.68
CA GLY A 85 -6.30 -15.60 -2.16
C GLY A 85 -5.39 -14.38 -2.29
N ASP A 86 -5.86 -13.29 -2.88
CA ASP A 86 -5.05 -12.09 -3.09
C ASP A 86 -4.97 -11.29 -1.78
N ASP A 87 -3.77 -11.17 -1.21
CA ASP A 87 -3.55 -10.33 -0.04
C ASP A 87 -3.71 -8.84 -0.39
N ALA A 88 -4.43 -8.07 0.45
CA ALA A 88 -4.56 -6.62 0.28
C ALA A 88 -3.19 -5.90 0.30
N PHE A 89 -2.21 -6.49 0.99
CA PHE A 89 -0.82 -6.04 1.05
C PHE A 89 0.10 -7.25 1.16
N GLY A 90 0.91 -7.49 0.12
CA GLY A 90 1.78 -8.65 0.01
C GLY A 90 3.26 -8.27 -0.05
N GLY A 91 4.05 -8.77 0.89
CA GLY A 91 5.50 -8.67 0.89
C GLY A 91 6.15 -9.93 0.31
N ALA A 92 6.01 -10.16 -1.00
CA ALA A 92 6.74 -11.25 -1.65
C ALA A 92 8.24 -10.88 -1.69
N PHE A 93 9.01 -11.36 -0.70
CA PHE A 93 10.45 -11.16 -0.57
C PHE A 93 10.92 -9.72 -0.24
N ALA A 94 10.58 -9.21 0.96
CA ALA A 94 11.20 -8.01 1.51
C ALA A 94 12.03 -8.35 2.76
N ARG A 95 13.35 -8.10 2.70
CA ARG A 95 14.35 -8.52 3.70
C ARG A 95 14.31 -7.74 5.04
N SER A 96 13.40 -6.77 5.18
CA SER A 96 13.06 -6.11 6.44
C SER A 96 11.83 -5.20 6.22
N THR A 97 10.65 -5.68 6.62
CA THR A 97 9.41 -4.88 6.63
C THR A 97 8.91 -4.82 8.08
N SER A 98 9.09 -3.67 8.75
CA SER A 98 8.53 -3.46 10.09
C SER A 98 7.10 -2.93 9.95
N LEU A 99 6.12 -3.82 10.21
CA LEU A 99 4.70 -3.53 10.11
C LEU A 99 4.13 -3.26 11.51
N SER A 100 3.76 -2.00 11.78
CA SER A 100 3.00 -1.62 12.97
C SER A 100 1.58 -1.26 12.53
N THR A 101 0.67 -2.22 12.65
CA THR A 101 -0.77 -2.00 12.51
C THR A 101 -1.32 -1.68 13.90
N ILE A 102 -1.72 -0.44 14.14
CA ILE A 102 -2.54 -0.12 15.33
C ILE A 102 -3.96 -0.57 15.01
N ALA A 103 -4.34 -1.74 15.55
CA ALA A 103 -5.73 -2.09 15.76
C ALA A 103 -6.21 -1.34 17.00
N ARG A 104 -7.25 -0.52 16.84
CA ARG A 104 -8.11 -0.07 17.94
C ARG A 104 -9.45 -0.75 17.76
#